data_AF-A0A5N4C8R8-F1
#
_entry.id   AF-A0A5N4C8R8-F1
#
_cell.length_a   1.000
_cell.length_b   1.000
_cell.length_c   1.000
_cell.angle_alpha   90.00
_cell.angle_beta   90.00
_cell.angle_gamma   90.00
#
_symmetry.space_group_name_H-M   'P 1'
#
loop_
_entity.id
_entity.type
_entity.pdbx_description
1 polymer ?
#
loop_
_entity_poly.entity_id
_entity_poly.type
_entity_poly.pdbx_seq_one_letter_code
_entity_poly.pdbx_strand_id
1 'polypeptide(L)'
;MRLPLPSDPRLAKALRDLWLPADLLSQWNSALHAARMECPRDSSEKGLLDSDLPSPYGFRLGRKFQGWVLLLTICAAGIGGTFQFGYNLSIINAPTLYIQEFTNETWQMRTGRPLPDHLVLLVWSLIVSLYPLGGLLGALLAGPLAITLGRKKSLLVNNIFVVAAATLFGFSRRAGSFEMVMLGRLLVGVSAGVSMNVQPMYLGESAPKELRGAVAMTSAIFTALGIVMGQVVGLRELLGGPQAWPLLLASCLVPGVLQLASLPLLPESPRYLLIDRGDSEACLAALQRLRGPADLAGELAELEQERAA
;
A
#
# COMPACT_ATOMS: atom_id res chain seq x y z
N MET A 1 -14.51 -9.61 13.43
CA MET A 1 -15.00 -9.43 14.82
C MET A 1 -16.51 -9.32 14.74
N ARG A 2 -17.25 -10.36 15.12
CA ARG A 2 -18.73 -10.34 15.08
C ARG A 2 -19.20 -9.54 16.29
N LEU A 3 -19.73 -8.34 16.06
CA LEU A 3 -20.53 -7.65 17.08
C LEU A 3 -21.85 -8.42 17.26
N PRO A 4 -22.33 -8.61 18.49
CA PRO A 4 -23.60 -9.28 18.75
C PRO A 4 -24.74 -8.33 18.35
N LEU A 5 -25.59 -8.75 17.42
CA LEU A 5 -26.85 -8.06 17.16
C LEU A 5 -27.82 -8.35 18.32
N PRO A 6 -28.49 -7.33 18.88
CA PRO A 6 -29.43 -7.53 19.98
C PRO A 6 -30.69 -8.27 19.50
N SER A 7 -31.14 -9.20 20.33
CA SER A 7 -32.23 -10.17 20.08
C SER A 7 -33.64 -9.61 20.23
N ASP A 8 -33.83 -8.29 20.20
CA ASP A 8 -35.13 -7.66 20.45
C ASP A 8 -35.68 -6.95 19.18
N PRO A 9 -36.74 -7.48 18.54
CA PRO A 9 -37.26 -6.97 17.27
C PRO A 9 -37.89 -5.57 17.36
N ARG A 10 -38.17 -5.06 18.57
CA ARG A 10 -38.73 -3.71 18.77
C ARG A 10 -37.69 -2.60 18.69
N LEU A 11 -36.46 -2.86 19.16
CA LEU A 11 -35.32 -1.93 19.12
C LEU A 11 -34.75 -1.80 17.70
N ALA A 12 -34.74 -2.89 16.94
CA ALA A 12 -34.31 -2.90 15.54
C ALA A 12 -35.27 -2.16 14.60
N LYS A 13 -36.53 -1.94 15.02
CA LYS A 13 -37.52 -1.12 14.31
C LYS A 13 -37.36 0.36 14.65
N ALA A 14 -37.21 0.69 15.93
CA ALA A 14 -36.97 2.06 16.39
C ALA A 14 -35.68 2.70 15.82
N LEU A 15 -34.60 1.91 15.68
CA LEU A 15 -33.35 2.38 15.07
C LEU A 15 -33.42 2.51 13.54
N ARG A 16 -34.34 1.80 12.89
CA ARG A 16 -34.57 1.87 11.43
C ARG A 16 -35.35 3.12 11.04
N ASP A 17 -36.31 3.51 11.88
CA ASP A 17 -37.17 4.67 11.66
C ASP A 17 -36.46 6.00 11.98
N LEU A 18 -35.37 6.00 12.75
CA LEU A 18 -34.64 7.21 13.18
C LEU A 18 -33.55 7.68 12.17
N TRP A 19 -33.19 6.88 11.17
CA TRP A 19 -31.98 7.15 10.36
C TRP A 19 -32.12 6.99 8.84
N LEU A 20 -33.30 6.66 8.30
CA LEU A 20 -33.49 6.55 6.85
C LEU A 20 -34.70 7.38 6.35
N PRO A 21 -34.51 8.26 5.36
CA PRO A 21 -35.60 8.94 4.66
C PRO A 21 -36.58 7.92 4.03
N ALA A 22 -37.88 8.23 4.04
CA ALA A 22 -38.97 7.34 3.61
C ALA A 22 -38.80 6.78 2.17
N ASP A 23 -38.08 7.50 1.30
CA ASP A 23 -37.85 7.10 -0.09
C ASP A 23 -36.96 5.84 -0.21
N LEU A 24 -36.00 5.66 0.70
CA LEU A 24 -35.07 4.52 0.69
C LEU A 24 -35.72 3.22 1.17
N LEU A 25 -36.71 3.31 2.07
CA LEU A 25 -37.48 2.16 2.56
C LEU A 25 -38.37 1.56 1.46
N SER A 26 -38.92 2.40 0.57
CA SER A 26 -39.72 1.93 -0.57
C SER A 26 -38.89 1.17 -1.61
N GLN A 27 -37.66 1.64 -1.87
CA GLN A 27 -36.72 0.95 -2.77
C GLN A 27 -36.23 -0.37 -2.17
N TRP A 28 -36.00 -0.42 -0.86
CA TRP A 28 -35.55 -1.62 -0.17
C TRP A 28 -36.60 -2.74 -0.16
N ASN A 29 -37.87 -2.40 0.06
CA ASN A 29 -38.97 -3.37 0.00
C ASN A 29 -39.23 -3.86 -1.44
N SER A 30 -39.08 -2.99 -2.44
CA SER A 30 -39.17 -3.39 -3.85
C SER A 30 -38.06 -4.37 -4.25
N ALA A 31 -36.83 -4.14 -3.76
CA ALA A 31 -35.69 -5.04 -3.99
C ALA A 31 -35.85 -6.41 -3.29
N LEU A 32 -36.43 -6.45 -2.09
CA LEU A 32 -36.75 -7.69 -1.38
C LEU A 32 -37.85 -8.52 -2.06
N HIS A 33 -38.83 -7.86 -2.68
CA HIS A 33 -39.87 -8.53 -3.43
C HIS A 33 -39.35 -9.11 -4.76
N ALA A 34 -38.44 -8.42 -5.44
CA ALA A 34 -37.76 -8.94 -6.63
C ALA A 34 -36.91 -10.18 -6.30
N ALA A 35 -36.10 -10.11 -5.23
CA ALA A 35 -35.23 -11.22 -4.81
C ALA A 35 -35.99 -12.50 -4.36
N ARG A 36 -37.29 -12.39 -4.06
CA ARG A 36 -38.13 -13.54 -3.63
C ARG A 36 -38.79 -14.27 -4.80
N MET A 37 -38.85 -13.67 -5.98
CA MET A 37 -39.50 -14.23 -7.18
C MET A 37 -38.53 -15.03 -8.07
N GLU A 38 -37.22 -14.82 -7.94
CA GLU A 38 -36.20 -15.39 -8.83
C GLU A 38 -35.61 -16.76 -8.40
N CYS A 39 -36.17 -17.43 -7.39
CA CYS A 39 -35.63 -18.70 -6.92
C CYS A 39 -36.50 -19.88 -7.41
N PRO A 40 -36.09 -20.61 -8.47
CA PRO A 40 -36.79 -21.82 -8.85
C PRO A 40 -36.49 -22.88 -7.78
N ARG A 41 -37.54 -23.33 -7.10
CA ARG A 41 -37.48 -24.60 -6.36
C ARG A 41 -37.46 -25.71 -7.40
N ASP A 42 -36.26 -26.18 -7.75
CA ASP A 42 -36.17 -27.50 -8.34
C ASP A 42 -36.08 -28.55 -7.23
N SER A 43 -37.00 -29.50 -7.31
CA SER A 43 -37.20 -30.58 -6.38
C SER A 43 -37.17 -31.87 -7.19
N SER A 44 -35.97 -32.26 -7.63
CA SER A 44 -35.65 -33.62 -8.08
C SER A 44 -34.16 -33.76 -8.34
N GLU A 45 -33.39 -34.06 -7.30
CA GLU A 45 -32.13 -34.80 -7.46
C GLU A 45 -31.76 -35.44 -6.12
N LYS A 46 -32.58 -36.41 -5.74
CA LYS A 46 -32.32 -37.33 -4.62
C LYS A 46 -32.02 -38.68 -5.24
N GLY A 47 -30.80 -38.85 -5.73
CA GLY A 47 -30.35 -40.13 -6.23
C GLY A 47 -29.14 -40.03 -7.12
N LEU A 48 -28.08 -40.69 -6.66
CA LEU A 48 -26.98 -41.24 -7.44
C LEU A 48 -25.66 -40.42 -7.45
N LEU A 49 -24.64 -41.07 -6.89
CA LEU A 49 -23.20 -40.82 -7.00
C LEU A 49 -22.58 -39.84 -5.99
N ASP A 50 -22.53 -40.34 -4.75
CA ASP A 50 -21.31 -40.32 -3.93
C ASP A 50 -20.09 -40.71 -4.78
N SER A 51 -19.18 -39.76 -5.02
CA SER A 51 -17.74 -40.00 -5.02
C SER A 51 -17.01 -38.64 -5.00
N ASP A 52 -16.20 -38.46 -3.95
CA ASP A 52 -15.17 -37.43 -3.80
C ASP A 52 -15.61 -35.99 -3.41
N LEU A 53 -16.38 -35.85 -2.31
CA LEU A 53 -16.37 -34.60 -1.54
C LEU A 53 -15.14 -34.54 -0.62
N PRO A 54 -14.24 -33.54 -0.73
CA PRO A 54 -13.15 -33.38 0.22
C PRO A 54 -13.70 -33.00 1.60
N SER A 55 -13.09 -33.56 2.66
CA SER A 55 -13.63 -33.43 4.02
C SER A 55 -13.85 -31.96 4.46
N PRO A 56 -14.91 -31.66 5.23
CA PRO A 56 -15.23 -30.30 5.70
C PRO A 56 -14.17 -29.71 6.66
N TYR A 57 -13.18 -30.52 7.08
CA TYR A 57 -12.06 -30.09 7.91
C TYR A 57 -10.91 -29.47 7.09
N GLY A 58 -10.69 -29.92 5.85
CA GLY A 58 -9.69 -29.32 4.94
C GLY A 58 -10.10 -27.93 4.46
N PHE A 59 -11.40 -27.71 4.24
CA PHE A 59 -11.95 -26.46 3.74
C PHE A 59 -11.83 -25.29 4.74
N ARG A 60 -11.95 -25.54 6.05
CA ARG A 60 -11.80 -24.50 7.09
C ARG A 60 -10.34 -24.11 7.34
N LEU A 61 -9.41 -25.06 7.22
CA LEU A 61 -7.98 -24.79 7.40
C LEU A 61 -7.42 -24.01 6.20
N GLY A 62 -7.86 -24.37 4.98
CA GLY A 62 -7.58 -23.63 3.75
C GLY A 62 -8.04 -22.17 3.83
N ARG A 63 -9.28 -21.90 4.27
CA ARG A 63 -9.79 -20.52 4.43
C ARG A 63 -9.00 -19.65 5.42
N LYS A 64 -8.50 -20.24 6.52
CA LYS A 64 -7.65 -19.51 7.47
C LYS A 64 -6.29 -19.21 6.84
N PHE A 65 -5.66 -20.19 6.19
CA PHE A 65 -4.36 -20.00 5.54
C PHE A 65 -4.43 -18.98 4.37
N GLN A 66 -5.53 -18.98 3.61
CA GLN A 66 -5.82 -18.03 2.52
C GLN A 66 -5.93 -16.57 3.00
N GLY A 67 -6.69 -16.34 4.07
CA GLY A 67 -6.78 -15.01 4.67
C GLY A 67 -5.42 -14.50 5.18
N TRP A 68 -4.57 -15.40 5.67
CA TRP A 68 -3.23 -15.05 6.12
C TRP A 68 -2.29 -14.66 4.98
N VAL A 69 -2.32 -15.37 3.83
CA VAL A 69 -1.50 -14.98 2.66
C VAL A 69 -1.93 -13.61 2.13
N LEU A 70 -3.23 -13.37 1.98
CA LEU A 70 -3.74 -12.06 1.54
C LEU A 70 -3.38 -10.94 2.54
N LEU A 71 -3.52 -11.20 3.85
CA LEU A 71 -3.13 -10.25 4.90
C LEU A 71 -1.63 -9.98 4.87
N LEU A 72 -0.79 -10.99 4.67
CA LEU A 72 0.66 -10.83 4.54
C LEU A 72 1.02 -10.02 3.29
N THR A 73 0.34 -10.24 2.17
CA THR A 73 0.49 -9.41 0.95
C THR A 73 0.13 -7.95 1.21
N ILE A 74 -1.01 -7.71 1.88
CA ILE A 74 -1.48 -6.36 2.24
C ILE A 74 -0.49 -5.68 3.17
N CYS A 75 0.00 -6.38 4.20
CA CYS A 75 0.97 -5.83 5.14
C CYS A 75 2.32 -5.55 4.50
N ALA A 76 2.85 -6.47 3.70
CA ALA A 76 4.15 -6.32 3.04
C ALA A 76 4.13 -5.19 2.00
N ALA A 77 3.10 -5.14 1.15
CA ALA A 77 2.91 -4.05 0.22
C ALA A 77 2.63 -2.72 0.96
N GLY A 78 1.82 -2.79 2.03
CA GLY A 78 1.52 -1.74 3.02
C GLY A 78 2.75 -1.01 3.54
N ILE A 79 3.64 -1.77 4.16
CA ILE A 79 4.85 -1.28 4.84
C ILE A 79 5.85 -0.71 3.82
N GLY A 80 5.97 -1.37 2.67
CA GLY A 80 6.91 -0.98 1.64
C GLY A 80 6.48 0.22 0.78
N GLY A 81 5.17 0.50 0.70
CA GLY A 81 4.66 1.59 -0.12
C GLY A 81 4.13 2.77 0.69
N THR A 82 2.84 2.74 1.04
CA THR A 82 2.09 3.84 1.65
C THR A 82 2.59 4.19 3.04
N PHE A 83 3.05 3.21 3.82
CA PHE A 83 3.74 3.48 5.08
C PHE A 83 5.01 4.29 4.86
N GLN A 84 5.83 3.92 3.87
CA GLN A 84 7.06 4.63 3.55
C GLN A 84 6.80 6.05 3.05
N PHE A 85 5.72 6.26 2.29
CA PHE A 85 5.25 7.60 1.91
C PHE A 85 4.90 8.45 3.15
N GLY A 86 4.09 7.92 4.08
CA GLY A 86 3.73 8.63 5.32
C GLY A 86 4.93 8.90 6.23
N TYR A 87 5.87 7.95 6.30
CA TYR A 87 7.12 8.08 7.05
C TYR A 87 7.97 9.23 6.51
N ASN A 88 8.27 9.25 5.21
CA ASN A 88 9.11 10.30 4.61
C ASN A 88 8.47 11.69 4.62
N LEU A 89 7.14 11.75 4.69
CA LEU A 89 6.38 13.00 4.86
C LEU A 89 6.58 13.62 6.25
N SER A 90 6.73 12.80 7.30
CA SER A 90 6.78 13.26 8.69
C SER A 90 8.19 13.44 9.25
N ILE A 91 9.15 12.58 8.88
CA ILE A 91 10.52 12.59 9.44
C ILE A 91 11.29 13.89 9.17
N ILE A 92 10.94 14.64 8.14
CA ILE A 92 11.62 15.88 7.77
C ILE A 92 11.35 17.02 8.77
N ASN A 93 10.25 16.94 9.52
CA ASN A 93 9.82 18.02 10.40
C ASN A 93 10.69 18.11 11.67
N ALA A 94 11.08 16.97 12.23
CA ALA A 94 11.87 16.92 13.46
C ALA A 94 13.28 17.56 13.33
N PRO A 95 14.09 17.24 12.30
CA PRO A 95 15.43 17.79 12.16
C PRO A 95 15.49 19.13 11.42
N THR A 96 14.38 19.88 11.30
CA THR A 96 14.32 21.15 10.55
C THR A 96 15.44 22.12 10.94
N LEU A 97 15.60 22.38 12.23
CA LEU A 97 16.61 23.30 12.74
C LEU A 97 18.03 22.77 12.48
N TYR A 98 18.25 21.47 12.68
CA TYR A 98 19.57 20.85 12.49
C TYR A 98 20.01 20.83 11.03
N ILE A 99 19.08 20.68 10.08
CA ILE A 99 19.39 20.74 8.65
C ILE A 99 19.70 22.19 8.22
N GLN A 100 19.00 23.17 8.79
CA GLN A 100 19.29 24.59 8.55
C GLN A 100 20.66 24.99 9.09
N GLU A 101 20.98 24.60 10.33
CA GLU A 101 22.31 24.78 10.93
C GLU A 101 23.40 24.11 10.09
N PHE A 102 23.21 22.84 9.71
CA PHE A 102 24.14 22.10 8.86
C PHE A 102 24.38 22.78 7.51
N THR A 103 23.33 23.35 6.90
CA THR A 103 23.44 24.09 5.63
C THR A 103 24.31 25.33 5.82
N ASN A 104 24.10 26.08 6.90
CA ASN A 104 24.88 27.28 7.20
C ASN A 104 26.35 26.93 7.49
N GLU A 105 26.59 25.93 8.34
CA GLU A 105 27.94 25.43 8.67
C GLU A 105 28.70 24.98 7.42
N THR A 106 28.05 24.18 6.57
CA THR A 106 28.66 23.66 5.34
C THR A 106 29.07 24.79 4.39
N TRP A 107 28.23 25.81 4.26
CA TRP A 107 28.52 26.95 3.39
C TRP A 107 29.60 27.86 3.97
N GLN A 108 29.59 28.08 5.28
CA GLN A 108 30.62 28.84 5.97
C GLN A 108 31.98 28.17 5.82
N MET A 109 32.06 26.84 5.91
CA MET A 109 33.29 26.10 5.62
C MET A 109 33.77 26.26 4.18
N ARG A 110 32.87 26.36 3.20
CA ARG A 110 33.23 26.48 1.77
C ARG A 110 33.59 27.91 1.33
N THR A 111 32.89 28.91 1.86
CA THR A 111 32.98 30.31 1.37
C THR A 111 33.57 31.27 2.40
N GLY A 112 33.79 30.83 3.64
CA GLY A 112 34.29 31.66 4.74
C GLY A 112 33.29 32.68 5.30
N ARG A 113 32.04 32.69 4.80
CA ARG A 113 30.98 33.60 5.26
C ARG A 113 29.72 32.82 5.62
N PRO A 114 29.00 33.18 6.70
CA PRO A 114 27.70 32.59 6.99
C PRO A 114 26.68 32.97 5.91
N LEU A 115 25.72 32.08 5.63
CA LEU A 115 24.57 32.46 4.81
C LEU A 115 23.70 33.45 5.58
N PRO A 116 23.13 34.45 4.88
CA PRO A 116 21.98 35.18 5.39
C PRO A 116 20.79 34.24 5.69
N ASP A 117 20.06 34.51 6.77
CA ASP A 117 18.94 33.67 7.23
C ASP A 117 17.89 33.41 6.14
N HIS A 118 17.60 34.42 5.30
CA HIS A 118 16.63 34.28 4.20
C HIS A 118 17.07 33.25 3.15
N LEU A 119 18.38 33.10 2.90
CA LEU A 119 18.89 32.09 1.97
C LEU A 119 18.89 30.69 2.59
N VAL A 120 19.16 30.58 3.90
CA VAL A 120 19.04 29.30 4.63
C VAL A 120 17.60 28.78 4.55
N LEU A 121 16.62 29.67 4.77
CA LEU A 121 15.19 29.34 4.64
C LEU A 121 14.80 28.98 3.19
N LEU A 122 15.39 29.62 2.19
CA LEU A 122 15.18 29.30 0.79
C LEU A 122 15.71 27.90 0.46
N VAL A 123 16.93 27.58 0.88
CA VAL A 123 17.53 26.25 0.70
C VAL A 123 16.72 25.18 1.42
N TRP A 124 16.27 25.45 2.65
CA TRP A 124 15.38 24.55 3.38
C TRP A 124 14.06 24.30 2.64
N SER A 125 13.41 25.35 2.17
CA SER A 125 12.16 25.26 1.40
C SER A 125 12.35 24.47 0.10
N LEU A 126 13.51 24.59 -0.53
CA LEU A 126 13.89 23.79 -1.69
C LEU A 126 14.02 22.30 -1.33
N ILE A 127 14.73 21.97 -0.24
CA ILE A 127 14.87 20.59 0.26
C ILE A 127 13.51 19.94 0.53
N VAL A 128 12.58 20.69 1.14
CA VAL A 128 11.23 20.19 1.44
C VAL A 128 10.40 20.01 0.16
N SER A 129 10.46 20.95 -0.78
CA SER A 129 9.68 20.93 -2.03
C SER A 129 10.18 19.93 -3.09
N LEU A 130 11.45 19.49 -3.01
CA LEU A 130 11.97 18.43 -3.88
C LEU A 130 11.27 17.08 -3.68
N TYR A 131 10.72 16.82 -2.48
CA TYR A 131 9.97 15.59 -2.23
C TYR A 131 8.68 15.47 -3.06
N PRO A 132 7.73 16.43 -3.01
CA PRO A 132 6.55 16.38 -3.87
C PRO A 132 6.89 16.50 -5.36
N LEU A 133 7.96 17.22 -5.74
CA LEU A 133 8.44 17.24 -7.13
C LEU A 133 8.89 15.85 -7.59
N GLY A 134 9.65 15.13 -6.76
CA GLY A 134 9.99 13.74 -7.00
C GLY A 134 8.75 12.86 -7.07
N GLY A 135 7.77 13.07 -6.19
CA GLY A 135 6.49 12.37 -6.19
C GLY A 135 5.73 12.52 -7.50
N LEU A 136 5.71 13.73 -8.09
CA LEU A 136 5.14 13.97 -9.41
C LEU A 136 5.84 13.16 -10.50
N LEU A 137 7.17 13.18 -10.53
CA LEU A 137 7.96 12.39 -11.49
C LEU A 137 7.71 10.88 -11.30
N GLY A 138 7.66 10.42 -10.05
CA GLY A 138 7.36 9.03 -9.71
C GLY A 138 5.96 8.60 -10.15
N ALA A 139 4.95 9.47 -9.99
CA ALA A 139 3.59 9.19 -10.44
C ALA A 139 3.51 9.06 -11.97
N LEU A 140 4.24 9.90 -12.72
CA LEU A 140 4.32 9.79 -14.19
C LEU A 140 5.02 8.50 -14.63
N LEU A 141 6.04 8.06 -13.90
CA LEU A 141 6.76 6.80 -14.18
C LEU A 141 5.98 5.55 -13.76
N ALA A 142 5.06 5.67 -12.81
CA ALA A 142 4.34 4.54 -12.22
C ALA A 142 3.55 3.73 -13.26
N GLY A 143 2.88 4.40 -14.21
CA GLY A 143 2.09 3.74 -15.26
C GLY A 143 2.95 2.86 -16.17
N PRO A 144 3.95 3.43 -16.88
CA PRO A 144 4.86 2.66 -17.73
C PRO A 144 5.58 1.52 -16.98
N LEU A 145 6.02 1.77 -15.74
CA LEU A 145 6.70 0.74 -14.92
C LEU A 145 5.75 -0.40 -14.55
N ALA A 146 4.50 -0.12 -14.20
CA ALA A 146 3.52 -1.14 -13.84
C ALA A 146 3.14 -2.04 -15.03
N ILE A 147 3.10 -1.48 -16.24
CA ILE A 147 2.76 -2.22 -17.48
C ILE A 147 3.97 -3.02 -17.98
N THR A 148 5.17 -2.44 -18.00
CA THR A 148 6.34 -3.09 -18.60
C THR A 148 6.99 -4.14 -17.69
N LEU A 149 7.19 -3.81 -16.41
CA LEU A 149 7.90 -4.68 -15.46
C LEU A 149 6.93 -5.55 -14.65
N GLY A 150 5.67 -5.13 -14.54
CA GLY A 150 4.70 -5.70 -13.61
C GLY A 150 4.73 -5.01 -12.26
N ARG A 151 3.73 -5.31 -11.45
CA ARG A 151 3.43 -4.57 -10.22
C ARG A 151 4.45 -4.89 -9.11
N LYS A 152 4.79 -6.17 -8.92
CA LYS A 152 5.79 -6.60 -7.92
C LYS A 152 7.18 -6.14 -8.31
N LYS A 153 7.59 -6.31 -9.57
CA LYS A 153 8.92 -5.89 -10.02
C LYS A 153 9.08 -4.38 -9.98
N SER A 154 8.02 -3.62 -10.30
CA SER A 154 8.03 -2.17 -10.14
C SER A 154 8.29 -1.75 -8.68
N LEU A 155 7.67 -2.43 -7.70
CA LEU A 155 7.95 -2.18 -6.27
C LEU A 155 9.36 -2.61 -5.84
N LEU A 156 9.94 -3.65 -6.46
CA LEU A 156 11.34 -4.05 -6.25
C LEU A 156 12.32 -3.01 -6.81
N VAL A 157 12.12 -2.54 -8.03
CA VAL A 157 12.93 -1.45 -8.62
C VAL A 157 12.78 -0.18 -7.80
N ASN A 158 11.59 0.07 -7.26
CA ASN A 158 11.34 1.21 -6.38
C ASN A 158 12.29 1.26 -5.17
N ASN A 159 12.64 0.09 -4.61
CA ASN A 159 13.57 0.01 -3.49
C ASN A 159 14.99 0.46 -3.83
N ILE A 160 15.40 0.40 -5.10
CA ILE A 160 16.71 0.92 -5.52
C ILE A 160 16.78 2.42 -5.26
N PHE A 161 15.71 3.16 -5.54
CA PHE A 161 15.63 4.60 -5.26
C PHE A 161 15.66 4.89 -3.75
N VAL A 162 15.01 4.05 -2.93
CA VAL A 162 15.06 4.15 -1.47
C VAL A 162 16.47 3.95 -0.94
N VAL A 163 17.14 2.88 -1.38
CA VAL A 163 18.51 2.55 -0.93
C VAL A 163 19.48 3.65 -1.34
N ALA A 164 19.36 4.16 -2.58
CA ALA A 164 20.15 5.29 -3.04
C ALA A 164 19.91 6.55 -2.19
N ALA A 165 18.65 6.90 -1.92
CA ALA A 165 18.31 8.03 -1.07
C ALA A 165 18.84 7.88 0.36
N ALA A 166 18.66 6.72 0.99
CA ALA A 166 19.15 6.44 2.33
C ALA A 166 20.69 6.53 2.42
N THR A 167 21.38 6.07 1.38
CA THR A 167 22.84 6.19 1.27
C THR A 167 23.25 7.67 1.19
N LEU A 168 22.59 8.45 0.33
CA LEU A 168 22.85 9.89 0.23
C LEU A 168 22.60 10.63 1.56
N PHE A 169 21.52 10.30 2.26
CA PHE A 169 21.23 10.86 3.58
C PHE A 169 22.30 10.50 4.61
N GLY A 170 22.69 9.22 4.71
CA GLY A 170 23.67 8.75 5.68
C GLY A 170 25.08 9.34 5.46
N PHE A 171 25.48 9.56 4.21
CA PHE A 171 26.79 10.13 3.87
C PHE A 171 26.82 11.66 3.80
N SER A 172 25.67 12.34 3.74
CA SER A 172 25.56 13.80 3.59
C SER A 172 26.43 14.59 4.59
N ARG A 173 26.42 14.18 5.87
CA ARG A 173 27.19 14.83 6.93
C ARG A 173 28.70 14.59 6.82
N ARG A 174 29.12 13.38 6.41
CA ARG A 174 30.54 13.06 6.18
C ARG A 174 31.11 13.78 4.97
N ALA A 175 30.29 13.98 3.94
CA ALA A 175 30.70 14.69 2.73
C ALA A 175 30.62 16.22 2.86
N GLY A 176 29.97 16.75 3.90
CA GLY A 176 29.74 18.20 4.03
C GLY A 176 28.99 18.75 2.83
N SER A 177 27.89 18.11 2.44
CA SER A 177 27.11 18.48 1.24
C SER A 177 25.61 18.43 1.52
N PHE A 178 24.97 19.60 1.48
CA PHE A 178 23.51 19.71 1.53
C PHE A 178 22.85 19.30 0.21
N GLU A 179 23.61 19.32 -0.89
CA GLU A 179 23.17 18.87 -2.22
C GLU A 179 22.83 17.37 -2.23
N MET A 180 23.56 16.56 -1.44
CA MET A 180 23.22 15.14 -1.25
C MET A 180 21.86 14.96 -0.57
N VAL A 181 21.51 15.84 0.37
CA VAL A 181 20.19 15.82 1.02
C VAL A 181 19.10 16.21 0.02
N MET A 182 19.34 17.21 -0.81
CA MET A 182 18.42 17.60 -1.90
C MET A 182 18.15 16.43 -2.86
N LEU A 183 19.20 15.78 -3.36
CA LEU A 183 19.08 14.63 -4.25
C LEU A 183 18.38 13.45 -3.56
N GLY A 184 18.71 13.17 -2.29
CA GLY A 184 18.04 12.14 -1.51
C GLY A 184 16.53 12.40 -1.38
N ARG A 185 16.12 13.66 -1.15
CA ARG A 185 14.71 14.06 -1.07
C ARG A 185 13.98 13.87 -2.40
N LEU A 186 14.64 14.19 -3.52
CA LEU A 186 14.08 13.94 -4.85
C LEU A 186 13.89 12.45 -5.11
N LEU A 187 14.92 11.62 -4.84
CA LEU A 187 14.87 10.17 -5.07
C LEU A 187 13.83 9.47 -4.19
N VAL A 188 13.74 9.82 -2.91
CA VAL A 188 12.72 9.25 -2.03
C VAL A 188 11.32 9.75 -2.40
N GLY A 189 11.21 10.95 -2.95
CA GLY A 189 9.97 11.47 -3.57
C GLY A 189 9.53 10.63 -4.77
N VAL A 190 10.45 10.36 -5.71
CA VAL A 190 10.18 9.47 -6.86
C VAL A 190 9.71 8.11 -6.38
N SER A 191 10.41 7.56 -5.39
CA SER A 191 10.05 6.27 -4.80
C SER A 191 8.63 6.26 -4.23
N ALA A 192 8.28 7.30 -3.48
CA ALA A 192 6.99 7.41 -2.84
C ALA A 192 5.86 7.63 -3.88
N GLY A 193 6.13 8.38 -4.94
CA GLY A 193 5.20 8.59 -6.06
C GLY A 193 4.87 7.29 -6.81
N VAL A 194 5.89 6.48 -7.12
CA VAL A 194 5.69 5.16 -7.74
C VAL A 194 4.89 4.25 -6.80
N SER A 195 5.31 4.16 -5.54
CA SER A 195 4.67 3.29 -4.56
C SER A 195 3.20 3.63 -4.32
N MET A 196 2.85 4.91 -4.20
CA MET A 196 1.48 5.35 -3.93
C MET A 196 0.50 4.99 -5.07
N ASN A 197 0.99 4.80 -6.29
CA ASN A 197 0.19 4.41 -7.44
C ASN A 197 0.20 2.88 -7.67
N VAL A 198 1.38 2.27 -7.63
CA VAL A 198 1.55 0.83 -7.94
C VAL A 198 1.01 -0.07 -6.84
N GLN A 199 1.11 0.34 -5.57
CA GLN A 199 0.65 -0.46 -4.44
C GLN A 199 -0.87 -0.66 -4.40
N PRO A 200 -1.73 0.38 -4.44
CA PRO A 200 -3.18 0.16 -4.47
C PRO A 200 -3.61 -0.61 -5.73
N MET A 201 -2.90 -0.46 -6.85
CA MET A 201 -3.11 -1.26 -8.06
C MET A 201 -2.80 -2.74 -7.80
N TYR A 202 -1.61 -3.05 -7.28
CA TYR A 202 -1.20 -4.42 -6.94
C TYR A 202 -2.19 -5.08 -5.97
N LEU A 203 -2.58 -4.32 -4.94
CA LEU A 203 -3.47 -4.79 -3.90
C LEU A 203 -4.92 -4.94 -4.39
N GLY A 204 -5.40 -4.05 -5.24
CA GLY A 204 -6.74 -4.14 -5.85
C GLY A 204 -6.85 -5.28 -6.86
N GLU A 205 -5.78 -5.58 -7.59
CA GLU A 205 -5.70 -6.72 -8.51
C GLU A 205 -5.53 -8.05 -7.78
N SER A 206 -4.87 -8.07 -6.62
CA SER A 206 -4.66 -9.28 -5.82
C SER A 206 -5.84 -9.60 -4.89
N ALA A 207 -6.67 -8.61 -4.54
CA ALA A 207 -7.79 -8.77 -3.63
C ALA A 207 -9.07 -9.26 -4.33
N PRO A 208 -9.89 -10.09 -3.66
CA PRO A 208 -11.20 -10.49 -4.17
C PRO A 208 -12.14 -9.27 -4.26
N LYS A 209 -13.09 -9.31 -5.20
CA LYS A 209 -13.96 -8.17 -5.57
C LYS A 209 -14.64 -7.55 -4.35
N GLU A 210 -15.08 -8.36 -3.40
CA GLU A 210 -15.80 -7.93 -2.20
C GLU A 210 -14.91 -7.19 -1.20
N LEU A 211 -13.58 -7.37 -1.26
CA LEU A 211 -12.62 -6.80 -0.32
C LEU A 211 -11.79 -5.65 -0.90
N ARG A 212 -11.92 -5.33 -2.20
CA ARG A 212 -11.16 -4.25 -2.84
C ARG A 212 -11.28 -2.91 -2.09
N GLY A 213 -12.49 -2.58 -1.62
CA GLY A 213 -12.72 -1.36 -0.82
C GLY A 213 -12.03 -1.39 0.55
N ALA A 214 -12.03 -2.54 1.24
CA ALA A 214 -11.33 -2.71 2.51
C ALA A 214 -9.81 -2.54 2.34
N VAL A 215 -9.27 -3.04 1.23
CA VAL A 215 -7.85 -2.96 0.92
C VAL A 215 -7.41 -1.51 0.65
N ALA A 216 -8.22 -0.71 -0.04
CA ALA A 216 -7.96 0.72 -0.16
C ALA A 216 -7.89 1.44 1.20
N MET A 217 -8.77 1.08 2.15
CA MET A 217 -8.71 1.62 3.51
C MET A 217 -7.43 1.21 4.26
N THR A 218 -6.92 -0.01 4.05
CA THR A 218 -5.65 -0.42 4.67
C THR A 218 -4.48 0.45 4.24
N SER A 219 -4.41 0.87 2.96
CA SER A 219 -3.38 1.78 2.46
C SER A 219 -3.36 3.10 3.23
N ALA A 220 -4.53 3.69 3.51
CA ALA A 220 -4.65 4.91 4.30
C ALA A 220 -4.22 4.72 5.77
N ILE A 221 -4.57 3.57 6.37
CA ILE A 221 -4.12 3.21 7.72
C ILE A 221 -2.60 3.11 7.76
N PHE A 222 -1.96 2.46 6.78
CA PHE A 222 -0.50 2.38 6.69
C PHE A 222 0.15 3.76 6.52
N THR A 223 -0.43 4.65 5.70
CA THR A 223 0.04 6.04 5.61
C THR A 223 0.00 6.74 6.96
N ALA A 224 -1.12 6.64 7.67
CA ALA A 224 -1.28 7.25 9.00
C ALA A 224 -0.27 6.68 10.01
N LEU A 225 -0.09 5.36 10.02
CA LEU A 225 0.93 4.69 10.84
C LEU A 225 2.35 5.16 10.49
N GLY A 226 2.65 5.36 9.21
CA GLY A 226 3.92 5.89 8.74
C GLY A 226 4.19 7.29 9.27
N ILE A 227 3.17 8.17 9.23
CA ILE A 227 3.26 9.53 9.77
C ILE A 227 3.53 9.50 11.28
N VAL A 228 2.76 8.71 12.03
CA VAL A 228 2.93 8.59 13.49
C VAL A 228 4.31 8.03 13.82
N MET A 229 4.74 6.97 13.12
CA MET A 229 6.05 6.36 13.37
C MET A 229 7.19 7.33 13.04
N GLY A 230 7.09 8.11 11.96
CA GLY A 230 8.11 9.10 11.63
C GLY A 230 8.19 10.24 12.65
N GLN A 231 7.07 10.65 13.24
CA GLN A 231 7.06 11.58 14.37
C GLN A 231 7.69 10.98 15.63
N VAL A 232 7.39 9.70 15.94
CA VAL A 232 7.98 9.00 17.09
C VAL A 232 9.49 8.87 16.92
N VAL A 233 9.97 8.34 15.79
CA VAL A 233 11.42 8.19 15.54
C VAL A 233 12.13 9.55 15.49
N GLY A 234 11.42 10.60 15.06
CA GLY A 234 11.88 11.99 15.07
C GLY A 234 11.99 12.64 16.45
N LEU A 235 11.58 11.98 17.54
CA LEU A 235 11.79 12.51 18.89
C LEU A 235 13.29 12.73 19.18
N ARG A 236 13.60 13.81 19.90
CA ARG A 236 14.98 14.18 20.26
C ARG A 236 15.70 13.08 21.04
N GLU A 237 14.96 12.34 21.86
CA GLU A 237 15.44 11.20 22.68
C GLU A 237 15.75 9.94 21.85
N LEU A 238 15.25 9.85 20.61
CA LEU A 238 15.48 8.73 19.70
C LEU A 238 16.51 9.10 18.64
N LEU A 239 16.08 9.47 17.44
CA LEU A 239 16.97 9.82 16.32
C LEU A 239 16.89 11.30 15.93
N GLY A 240 16.06 12.10 16.61
CA GLY A 240 15.93 13.54 16.39
C GLY A 240 17.04 14.38 17.02
N GLY A 241 18.16 13.79 17.42
CA GLY A 241 19.30 14.51 17.99
C GLY A 241 20.19 15.18 16.91
N PRO A 242 20.99 16.20 17.27
CA PRO A 242 21.87 16.91 16.34
C PRO A 242 22.95 16.03 15.69
N GLN A 243 23.33 14.93 16.35
CA GLN A 243 24.29 13.96 15.81
C GLN A 243 23.61 12.90 14.91
N ALA A 244 22.32 12.63 15.11
CA ALA A 244 21.60 11.47 14.58
C ALA A 244 20.63 11.82 13.43
N TRP A 245 20.40 13.10 13.11
CA TRP A 245 19.49 13.49 12.02
C TRP A 245 19.79 12.85 10.65
N PRO A 246 21.05 12.57 10.23
CA PRO A 246 21.28 11.88 8.95
C PRO A 246 20.82 10.42 9.02
N LEU A 247 20.96 9.79 10.20
CA LEU A 247 20.46 8.44 10.46
C LEU A 247 18.93 8.41 10.54
N LEU A 248 18.31 9.48 11.08
CA LEU A 248 16.86 9.65 11.05
C LEU A 248 16.34 9.64 9.60
N LEU A 249 16.97 10.39 8.70
CA LEU A 249 16.59 10.38 7.28
C LEU A 249 16.90 9.04 6.60
N ALA A 250 18.05 8.43 6.91
CA ALA A 250 18.45 7.13 6.36
C ALA A 250 17.62 5.95 6.90
N SER A 251 16.89 6.12 8.01
CA SER A 251 16.04 5.08 8.60
C SER A 251 14.87 4.67 7.68
N CYS A 252 14.57 5.45 6.63
CA CYS A 252 13.66 5.04 5.56
C CYS A 252 14.10 3.76 4.82
N LEU A 253 15.37 3.35 4.98
CA LEU A 253 15.91 2.08 4.51
C LEU A 253 15.26 0.87 5.21
N VAL A 254 14.90 0.99 6.49
CA VAL A 254 14.33 -0.12 7.28
C VAL A 254 13.05 -0.68 6.65
N PRO A 255 12.00 0.14 6.38
CA PRO A 255 10.81 -0.36 5.68
C PRO A 255 11.11 -0.82 4.25
N GLY A 256 12.08 -0.22 3.56
CA GLY A 256 12.49 -0.66 2.22
C GLY A 256 13.16 -2.04 2.21
N VAL A 257 14.05 -2.33 3.16
CA VAL A 257 14.66 -3.67 3.30
C VAL A 257 13.62 -4.70 3.70
N LEU A 258 12.68 -4.35 4.60
CA LEU A 258 11.56 -5.23 4.95
C LEU A 258 10.69 -5.54 3.73
N GLN A 259 10.45 -4.55 2.87
CA GLN A 259 9.79 -4.75 1.59
C GLN A 259 10.60 -5.67 0.67
N LEU A 260 11.91 -5.44 0.49
CA LEU A 260 12.79 -6.29 -0.32
C LEU A 260 12.82 -7.74 0.15
N ALA A 261 12.73 -7.99 1.46
CA ALA A 261 12.71 -9.34 2.02
C ALA A 261 11.34 -10.02 1.86
N SER A 262 10.24 -9.26 1.96
CA SER A 262 8.88 -9.80 1.92
C SER A 262 8.33 -9.94 0.49
N LEU A 263 8.63 -9.01 -0.42
CA LEU A 263 8.09 -9.02 -1.79
C LEU A 263 8.42 -10.29 -2.60
N PRO A 264 9.64 -10.84 -2.56
CA PRO A 264 10.00 -12.04 -3.32
C PRO A 264 9.12 -13.25 -3.01
N LEU A 265 8.65 -13.36 -1.76
CA LEU A 265 7.79 -14.44 -1.27
C LEU A 265 6.33 -14.33 -1.76
N LEU A 266 5.94 -13.16 -2.27
CA LEU A 266 4.56 -12.89 -2.70
C LEU A 266 4.34 -13.21 -4.19
N PRO A 267 3.16 -13.70 -4.59
CA PRO A 267 2.82 -13.90 -5.99
C PRO A 267 2.71 -12.56 -6.74
N GLU A 268 3.02 -12.57 -8.03
CA GLU A 268 2.79 -11.43 -8.92
C GLU A 268 1.27 -11.19 -9.09
N SER A 269 0.86 -9.99 -9.53
CA SER A 269 -0.55 -9.70 -9.80
C SER A 269 -1.11 -10.67 -10.85
N PRO A 270 -2.20 -11.42 -10.55
CA PRO A 270 -2.81 -12.35 -11.51
C PRO A 270 -3.29 -11.67 -12.79
N ARG A 271 -3.82 -10.43 -12.66
CA ARG A 271 -4.28 -9.63 -13.80
C ARG A 271 -3.13 -9.25 -14.73
N TYR A 272 -1.98 -8.88 -14.17
CA TYR A 272 -0.76 -8.61 -14.95
C TYR A 272 -0.29 -9.86 -15.71
N LEU A 273 -0.29 -11.02 -15.06
CA LEU A 273 0.16 -12.27 -15.68
C LEU A 273 -0.71 -12.67 -16.88
N LEU A 274 -2.04 -12.49 -16.79
CA LEU A 274 -2.96 -12.86 -17.86
C LEU A 274 -3.06 -11.80 -18.97
N ILE A 275 -3.28 -10.53 -18.61
CA ILE A 275 -3.58 -9.46 -19.57
C ILE A 275 -2.30 -8.94 -20.23
N ASP A 276 -1.30 -8.58 -19.42
CA ASP A 276 -0.07 -7.94 -19.90
C ASP A 276 0.97 -8.98 -20.39
N ARG A 277 1.01 -10.17 -19.77
CA ARG A 277 1.98 -11.22 -20.11
C ARG A 277 1.43 -12.36 -20.98
N GLY A 278 0.11 -12.55 -21.03
CA GLY A 278 -0.53 -13.65 -21.75
C GLY A 278 -0.29 -15.04 -21.16
N ASP A 279 0.18 -15.14 -19.91
CA ASP A 279 0.59 -16.37 -19.25
C ASP A 279 -0.53 -16.90 -18.33
N SER A 280 -1.42 -17.71 -18.93
CA SER A 280 -2.58 -18.28 -18.23
C SER A 280 -2.17 -19.26 -17.12
N GLU A 281 -1.08 -20.02 -17.29
CA GLU A 281 -0.60 -20.96 -16.27
C GLU A 281 -0.06 -20.23 -15.04
N ALA A 282 0.75 -19.18 -15.23
CA ALA A 282 1.24 -18.37 -14.12
C ALA A 282 0.10 -17.61 -13.42
N CYS A 283 -0.90 -17.13 -14.16
CA CYS A 283 -2.10 -16.51 -13.60
C CYS A 283 -2.85 -17.50 -12.69
N LEU A 284 -3.07 -18.74 -13.17
CA LEU A 284 -3.77 -19.78 -12.43
C LEU A 284 -2.99 -20.18 -11.16
N ALA A 285 -1.66 -20.29 -11.25
CA ALA A 285 -0.79 -20.54 -10.09
C ALA A 285 -0.81 -19.39 -9.06
N ALA A 286 -0.85 -18.13 -9.52
CA ALA A 286 -0.96 -16.96 -8.64
C ALA A 286 -2.35 -16.89 -7.96
N LEU A 287 -3.43 -17.16 -8.71
CA LEU A 287 -4.79 -17.27 -8.18
C LEU A 287 -4.92 -18.40 -7.16
N GLN A 288 -4.37 -19.58 -7.44
CA GLN A 288 -4.34 -20.71 -6.51
C GLN A 288 -3.56 -20.37 -5.22
N ARG A 289 -2.48 -19.59 -5.31
CA ARG A 289 -1.75 -19.11 -4.12
C ARG A 289 -2.52 -18.07 -3.30
N LEU A 290 -3.25 -17.18 -3.94
CA LEU A 290 -4.00 -16.11 -3.28
C LEU A 290 -5.35 -16.59 -2.72
N ARG A 291 -6.03 -17.50 -3.42
CA ARG A 291 -7.42 -17.92 -3.16
C ARG A 291 -7.56 -19.40 -2.78
N GLY A 292 -6.53 -20.21 -2.99
CA GLY A 292 -6.53 -21.65 -2.71
C GLY A 292 -7.14 -22.50 -3.82
N PRO A 293 -7.32 -23.82 -3.59
CA PRO A 293 -7.83 -24.79 -4.57
C PRO A 293 -9.36 -24.74 -4.68
N ALA A 294 -9.93 -23.54 -4.81
CA ALA A 294 -11.34 -23.37 -5.14
C ALA A 294 -11.55 -23.44 -6.66
N ASP A 295 -12.80 -23.56 -7.11
CA ASP A 295 -13.12 -23.45 -8.52
C ASP A 295 -12.85 -22.01 -9.01
N LEU A 296 -11.67 -21.80 -9.58
CA LEU A 296 -11.17 -20.52 -10.08
C LEU A 296 -11.59 -20.28 -11.54
N ALA A 297 -12.33 -21.23 -12.14
CA ALA A 297 -12.76 -21.15 -13.53
C ALA A 297 -13.60 -19.90 -13.82
N GLY A 298 -14.48 -19.51 -12.88
CA GLY A 298 -15.31 -18.31 -13.02
C GLY A 298 -14.50 -17.02 -13.09
N GLU A 299 -13.46 -16.86 -12.25
CA GLU A 299 -12.63 -15.65 -12.28
C GLU A 299 -11.62 -15.63 -13.41
N LEU A 300 -11.13 -16.81 -13.81
CA LEU A 300 -10.28 -16.92 -14.99
C LEU A 300 -11.06 -16.50 -16.25
N ALA A 301 -12.30 -16.98 -16.40
CA ALA A 301 -13.17 -16.60 -17.51
C ALA A 301 -13.48 -15.09 -17.53
N GLU A 302 -13.70 -14.48 -16.36
CA GLU A 302 -13.88 -13.02 -16.27
C GLU A 302 -12.62 -12.24 -16.66
N LEU A 303 -11.44 -12.68 -16.24
CA LEU A 303 -10.17 -12.04 -16.63
C LEU A 303 -9.85 -12.25 -18.12
N GLU A 304 -10.23 -13.39 -18.69
CA GLU A 304 -10.14 -13.66 -20.13
C GLU A 304 -11.12 -12.78 -20.93
N GLN A 305 -12.32 -12.57 -20.41
CA GLN A 305 -13.28 -11.63 -20.99
C GLN A 305 -12.76 -10.19 -20.93
N GLU A 306 -12.12 -9.79 -19.82
CA GLU A 306 -11.47 -8.48 -19.69
C GLU A 306 -10.28 -8.31 -20.65
N ARG A 307 -9.56 -9.39 -20.97
CA ARG A 307 -8.49 -9.40 -21.99
C ARG A 307 -9.04 -9.25 -23.42
N ALA A 308 -10.24 -9.78 -23.67
CA ALA A 308 -10.85 -9.80 -24.99
C ALA A 308 -11.62 -8.51 -25.34
N ALA A 309 -11.90 -7.66 -24.35
CA ALA A 309 -12.58 -6.38 -24.47
C ALA A 309 -11.59 -5.23 -24.78
#